data_AF-A0AB37T2N4-F1
#
_entry.id   AF-A0AB37T2N4-F1
#
_cell.length_a   1.000
_cell.length_b   1.000
_cell.length_c   1.000
_cell.angle_alpha   90.00
_cell.angle_beta   90.00
_cell.angle_gamma   90.00
#
_symmetry.space_group_name_H-M   'P 1'
#
loop_
_entity.id
_entity.type
_entity.pdbx_description
1 polymer ?
#
loop_
_entity_poly.entity_id
_entity_poly.type
_entity_poly.pdbx_seq_one_letter_code
_entity_poly.pdbx_strand_id
1 'polypeptide(L)'
;MDVPVEALAVLAERERVGDLHITLRPEPRWLSRTARAEADKRVQAALAQAGLLDSSGRASVDFLDWLPVLTKPAIEYYGWVNTGGETYGVLAASLGLQAVLAVASGDWVGLQEIDRRRLPETLIEQLPPVPAGGGRLRTIRAYELEEAARRGPDTHSLPPVIADIVSLVQRPVEGSGELYVGKRDEVGRHVAVEDPLHFADTDWGRYLSYTTGHGKDAVVHIGPAGPSELADALRHVSGTLPG
;
A
#
# COMPACT_ATOMS: atom_id res chain seq x y z
N MET A 1 7.03 13.44 10.14
CA MET A 1 6.50 14.81 10.17
C MET A 1 5.13 14.81 9.54
N ASP A 2 4.17 15.59 10.05
CA ASP A 2 2.79 15.54 9.55
C ASP A 2 2.47 16.76 8.71
N VAL A 3 1.84 16.53 7.56
CA VAL A 3 1.53 17.56 6.56
C VAL A 3 0.12 17.32 6.02
N PRO A 4 -0.68 18.35 5.74
CA PRO A 4 -1.95 18.15 5.07
C PRO A 4 -1.75 17.59 3.66
N VAL A 5 -2.57 16.62 3.26
CA VAL A 5 -2.51 16.01 1.91
C VAL A 5 -2.75 17.06 0.83
N GLU A 6 -3.69 17.98 1.05
CA GLU A 6 -3.94 19.12 0.14
C GLU A 6 -2.68 19.98 -0.04
N ALA A 7 -1.87 20.16 1.01
CA ALA A 7 -0.66 20.96 0.94
C ALA A 7 0.43 20.31 0.09
N LEU A 8 0.58 18.98 0.18
CA LEU A 8 1.45 18.23 -0.71
C LEU A 8 1.01 18.31 -2.17
N ALA A 9 -0.30 18.18 -2.42
CA ALA A 9 -0.83 18.20 -3.78
C ALA A 9 -0.60 19.55 -4.45
N VAL A 10 -0.87 20.65 -3.73
CA VAL A 10 -0.61 22.01 -4.20
C VAL A 10 0.88 22.24 -4.45
N LEU A 11 1.75 21.71 -3.58
CA LEU A 11 3.18 21.84 -3.79
C LEU A 11 3.65 21.05 -5.02
N ALA A 12 3.17 19.82 -5.21
CA ALA A 12 3.49 19.01 -6.38
C ALA A 12 3.04 19.66 -7.70
N GLU A 13 1.85 20.29 -7.70
CA GLU A 13 1.33 21.08 -8.82
C GLU A 13 2.21 22.31 -9.10
N ARG A 14 2.55 23.07 -8.05
CA ARG A 14 3.40 24.27 -8.13
C ARG A 14 4.78 23.96 -8.72
N GLU A 15 5.40 22.88 -8.26
CA GLU A 15 6.73 22.44 -8.69
C GLU A 15 6.68 21.63 -10.01
N ARG A 16 5.48 21.39 -10.56
CA ARG A 16 5.24 20.70 -11.84
C ARG A 16 5.87 19.30 -11.89
N VAL A 17 5.91 18.61 -10.75
CA VAL A 17 6.50 17.26 -10.64
C VAL A 17 5.51 16.15 -11.02
N GLY A 18 4.21 16.46 -11.07
CA GLY A 18 3.13 15.55 -11.43
C GLY A 18 2.14 15.36 -10.29
N ASP A 19 1.23 14.41 -10.45
CA ASP A 19 0.26 14.07 -9.40
C ASP A 19 0.92 13.23 -8.31
N LEU A 20 0.42 13.37 -7.07
CA LEU A 20 0.80 12.48 -5.99
C LEU A 20 0.44 11.03 -6.31
N HIS A 21 1.22 10.11 -5.72
CA HIS A 21 0.94 8.69 -5.73
C HIS A 21 -0.49 8.42 -5.24
N ILE A 22 -1.14 7.39 -5.78
CA ILE A 22 -2.58 7.13 -5.57
C ILE A 22 -2.97 7.01 -4.09
N THR A 23 -2.09 6.47 -3.24
CA THR A 23 -2.31 6.38 -1.79
C THR A 23 -2.32 7.73 -1.07
N LEU A 24 -1.82 8.78 -1.71
CA LEU A 24 -1.68 10.13 -1.17
C LEU A 24 -2.56 11.15 -1.91
N ARG A 25 -3.43 10.71 -2.83
CA ARG A 25 -4.27 11.65 -3.58
C ARG A 25 -5.40 12.17 -2.70
N PRO A 26 -5.56 13.49 -2.55
CA PRO A 26 -6.70 14.04 -1.84
C PRO A 26 -7.99 13.73 -2.59
N GLU A 27 -9.11 13.69 -1.86
CA GLU A 27 -10.42 13.59 -2.50
C GLU A 27 -10.67 14.80 -3.41
N PRO A 28 -11.21 14.60 -4.62
CA PRO A 28 -11.55 15.71 -5.51
C PRO A 28 -12.63 16.60 -4.87
N ARG A 29 -12.29 17.86 -4.56
CA ARG A 29 -13.23 18.85 -4.04
C ARG A 29 -13.42 19.99 -5.06
N TRP A 30 -14.67 20.29 -5.43
CA TRP A 30 -14.96 21.49 -6.21
C TRP A 30 -14.97 22.71 -5.31
N LEU A 31 -14.08 23.67 -5.58
CA LEU A 31 -13.97 24.91 -4.80
C LEU A 31 -14.28 26.12 -5.68
N SER A 32 -15.04 27.05 -5.13
CA SER A 32 -15.20 28.39 -5.72
C SER A 32 -13.87 29.13 -5.72
N ARG A 33 -13.73 30.17 -6.55
CA ARG A 33 -12.48 30.95 -6.65
C ARG A 33 -12.04 31.57 -5.31
N THR A 34 -12.99 32.04 -4.50
CA THR A 34 -12.71 32.60 -3.16
C THR A 34 -12.33 31.51 -2.17
N ALA A 35 -13.03 30.36 -2.20
CA ALA A 35 -12.68 29.21 -1.36
C ALA A 35 -11.29 28.66 -1.69
N ARG A 36 -10.87 28.74 -2.96
CA ARG A 36 -9.53 28.33 -3.40
C ARG A 36 -8.43 29.23 -2.83
N ALA A 37 -8.61 30.55 -2.86
CA ALA A 37 -7.64 31.49 -2.27
C ALA A 37 -7.49 31.29 -0.74
N GLU A 38 -8.57 30.99 -0.03
CA GLU A 38 -8.51 30.67 1.41
C GLU A 38 -7.91 29.28 1.67
N ALA A 39 -8.14 28.30 0.79
CA ALA A 39 -7.45 27.01 0.86
C ALA A 39 -5.94 27.17 0.66
N ASP A 40 -5.50 27.96 -0.32
CA ASP A 40 -4.08 28.24 -0.57
C ASP A 40 -3.40 28.88 0.64
N LYS A 41 -4.06 29.82 1.31
CA LYS A 41 -3.55 30.42 2.56
C LYS A 41 -3.43 29.40 3.68
N ARG A 42 -4.42 28.51 3.86
CA ARG A 42 -4.38 27.43 4.86
C ARG A 42 -3.24 26.46 4.59
N VAL A 43 -3.07 26.07 3.32
CA VAL A 43 -1.96 25.21 2.86
C VAL A 43 -0.62 25.86 3.17
N GLN A 44 -0.42 27.12 2.81
CA GLN A 44 0.81 27.85 3.10
C GLN A 44 1.11 27.93 4.60
N ALA A 45 0.11 28.25 5.41
CA ALA A 45 0.25 28.29 6.86
C ALA A 45 0.61 26.92 7.44
N ALA A 46 0.04 25.83 6.89
CA ALA A 46 0.35 24.47 7.33
C ALA A 46 1.77 24.03 6.94
N LEU A 47 2.22 24.35 5.73
CA LEU A 47 3.61 24.12 5.30
C LEU A 47 4.60 24.88 6.20
N ALA A 48 4.30 26.13 6.53
CA ALA A 48 5.12 26.92 7.45
C ALA A 48 5.18 26.28 8.85
N GLN A 49 4.04 25.85 9.39
CA GLN A 49 3.96 25.19 10.70
C GLN A 49 4.70 23.85 10.74
N ALA A 50 4.68 23.11 9.64
CA ALA A 50 5.42 21.86 9.49
C ALA A 50 6.94 22.06 9.31
N GLY A 51 7.43 23.31 9.28
CA GLY A 51 8.86 23.61 9.05
C GLY A 51 9.31 23.32 7.62
N LEU A 52 8.35 23.22 6.69
CA LEU A 52 8.61 22.89 5.30
C LEU A 52 8.96 24.09 4.44
N LEU A 53 8.88 25.30 5.00
CA LEU A 53 9.26 26.51 4.31
C LEU A 53 10.60 27.04 4.83
N ASP A 54 11.43 27.51 3.93
CA ASP A 54 12.65 28.26 4.23
C ASP A 54 12.33 29.71 4.68
N SER A 55 13.37 30.46 5.03
CA SER A 55 13.24 31.86 5.47
C SER A 55 12.67 32.81 4.40
N SER A 56 12.60 32.37 3.14
CA SER A 56 11.99 33.10 2.03
C SER A 56 10.53 32.69 1.75
N GLY A 57 9.98 31.75 2.53
CA GLY A 57 8.63 31.22 2.34
C GLY A 57 8.51 30.23 1.19
N ARG A 58 9.64 29.65 0.73
CA ARG A 58 9.68 28.60 -0.30
C ARG A 58 9.83 27.24 0.35
N ALA A 59 9.40 26.17 -0.31
CA ALA A 59 9.62 24.83 0.22
C ALA A 59 11.13 24.56 0.43
N SER A 60 11.48 23.92 1.54
CA SER A 60 12.86 23.58 1.86
C SER A 60 13.44 22.62 0.82
N VAL A 61 14.75 22.69 0.58
CA VAL A 61 15.43 21.86 -0.41
C VAL A 61 15.24 20.37 -0.10
N ASP A 62 15.45 19.98 1.15
CA ASP A 62 15.31 18.59 1.61
C ASP A 62 13.89 18.03 1.36
N PHE A 63 12.87 18.89 1.41
CA PHE A 63 11.50 18.47 1.15
C PHE A 63 11.14 18.44 -0.34
N LEU A 64 11.65 19.41 -1.11
CA LEU A 64 11.51 19.40 -2.57
C LEU A 64 12.11 18.13 -3.17
N ASP A 65 13.19 17.64 -2.57
CA ASP A 65 13.86 16.39 -2.90
C ASP A 65 12.96 15.14 -2.68
N TRP A 66 11.98 15.19 -1.78
CA TRP A 66 11.04 14.08 -1.56
C TRP A 66 9.88 14.06 -2.56
N LEU A 67 9.52 15.20 -3.15
CA LEU A 67 8.38 15.28 -4.08
C LEU A 67 8.47 14.31 -5.28
N PRO A 68 9.65 14.13 -5.93
CA PRO A 68 9.81 13.12 -6.96
C PRO A 68 9.53 11.68 -6.46
N VAL A 69 9.92 11.36 -5.22
CA VAL A 69 9.64 10.04 -4.60
C VAL A 69 8.14 9.84 -4.39
N LEU A 70 7.41 10.90 -4.03
CA LEU A 70 5.96 10.86 -3.74
C LEU A 70 5.07 10.93 -4.98
N THR A 71 5.62 11.23 -6.16
CA THR A 71 4.87 11.41 -7.41
C THR A 71 5.24 10.39 -8.48
N LYS A 72 6.54 10.11 -8.62
CA LYS A 72 7.09 9.23 -9.67
C LYS A 72 8.25 8.38 -9.12
N PRO A 73 8.00 7.55 -8.09
CA PRO A 73 9.06 6.67 -7.58
C PRO A 73 9.51 5.66 -8.64
N ALA A 74 10.74 5.18 -8.48
CA ALA A 74 11.30 4.11 -9.30
C ALA A 74 10.79 2.74 -8.82
N ILE A 75 10.64 2.56 -7.51
CA ILE A 75 10.02 1.39 -6.89
C ILE A 75 9.18 1.85 -5.69
N GLU A 76 8.04 1.21 -5.52
CA GLU A 76 7.06 1.52 -4.48
C GLU A 76 6.44 0.24 -3.96
N TYR A 77 6.27 0.19 -2.64
CA TYR A 77 5.40 -0.75 -1.95
C TYR A 77 4.33 0.08 -1.28
N TYR A 78 3.07 -0.24 -1.50
CA TYR A 78 1.98 0.58 -0.99
C TYR A 78 0.75 -0.25 -0.68
N GLY A 79 -0.20 0.32 0.05
CA GLY A 79 -1.43 -0.39 0.35
C GLY A 79 -2.42 0.43 1.14
N TRP A 80 -3.59 -0.17 1.33
CA TRP A 80 -4.64 0.35 2.19
C TRP A 80 -4.92 -0.66 3.29
N VAL A 81 -4.95 -0.16 4.52
CA VAL A 81 -5.18 -0.95 5.72
C VAL A 81 -6.50 -0.53 6.33
N ASN A 82 -7.39 -1.49 6.55
CA ASN A 82 -8.65 -1.32 7.25
C ASN A 82 -8.56 -1.96 8.65
N THR A 83 -8.74 -1.17 9.69
CA THR A 83 -8.73 -1.65 11.07
C THR A 83 -9.54 -0.71 11.96
N GLY A 84 -10.28 -1.25 12.92
CA GLY A 84 -11.05 -0.43 13.87
C GLY A 84 -12.11 0.48 13.22
N GLY A 85 -12.56 0.16 12.01
CA GLY A 85 -13.50 0.98 11.24
C GLY A 85 -12.86 2.16 10.48
N GLU A 86 -11.54 2.29 10.53
CA GLU A 86 -10.78 3.31 9.79
C GLU A 86 -9.97 2.68 8.67
N THR A 87 -9.75 3.44 7.60
CA THR A 87 -8.86 3.06 6.50
C THR A 87 -7.76 4.09 6.36
N TYR A 88 -6.50 3.64 6.31
CA TYR A 88 -5.35 4.49 6.04
C TYR A 88 -4.47 3.90 4.92
N GLY A 89 -3.82 4.79 4.17
CA GLY A 89 -2.89 4.45 3.11
C GLY A 89 -1.45 4.43 3.62
N VAL A 90 -0.65 3.49 3.13
CA VAL A 90 0.79 3.42 3.40
C VAL A 90 1.54 3.36 2.07
N LEU A 91 2.64 4.10 1.96
CA LEU A 91 3.55 4.11 0.82
C LEU A 91 4.99 4.10 1.32
N ALA A 92 5.75 3.06 1.00
CA ALA A 92 7.20 3.03 1.11
C ALA A 92 7.79 3.05 -0.30
N ALA A 93 8.42 4.16 -0.67
CA ALA A 93 8.85 4.40 -2.04
C ALA A 93 10.29 4.89 -2.11
N SER A 94 10.95 4.68 -3.25
CA SER A 94 12.30 5.18 -3.49
C SER A 94 12.53 5.68 -4.91
N LEU A 95 13.45 6.64 -5.02
CA LEU A 95 13.98 7.14 -6.27
C LEU A 95 15.48 7.45 -6.09
N GLY A 96 16.34 6.74 -6.82
CA GLY A 96 17.79 6.90 -6.71
C GLY A 96 18.32 6.55 -5.31
N LEU A 97 18.88 7.53 -4.60
CA LEU A 97 19.40 7.36 -3.24
C LEU A 97 18.34 7.64 -2.15
N GLN A 98 17.23 8.26 -2.50
CA GLN A 98 16.19 8.70 -1.57
C GLN A 98 15.12 7.63 -1.40
N ALA A 99 14.61 7.51 -0.17
CA ALA A 99 13.44 6.71 0.12
C ALA A 99 12.60 7.36 1.21
N VAL A 100 11.28 7.29 1.03
CA VAL A 100 10.30 7.95 1.90
C VAL A 100 9.20 6.96 2.26
N LEU A 101 8.84 6.94 3.54
CA LEU A 101 7.59 6.39 4.04
C LEU A 101 6.56 7.52 4.14
N ALA A 102 5.38 7.29 3.60
CA ALA A 102 4.21 8.14 3.74
C ALA A 102 3.03 7.33 4.28
N VAL A 103 2.43 7.79 5.37
CA VAL A 103 1.23 7.19 5.98
C VAL A 103 0.11 8.22 5.93
N ALA A 104 -0.89 7.99 5.08
CA ALA A 104 -2.01 8.90 4.85
C ALA A 104 -3.25 8.44 5.62
N SER A 105 -3.79 9.31 6.46
CA SER A 105 -5.05 9.07 7.19
C SER A 105 -5.87 10.35 7.24
N GLY A 106 -7.11 10.27 6.75
CA GLY A 106 -7.96 11.44 6.56
C GLY A 106 -7.30 12.50 5.66
N ASP A 107 -7.27 13.74 6.12
CA ASP A 107 -6.68 14.88 5.40
C ASP A 107 -5.17 15.06 5.67
N TRP A 108 -4.52 14.14 6.39
CA TRP A 108 -3.12 14.26 6.83
C TRP A 108 -2.25 13.11 6.35
N VAL A 109 -0.96 13.40 6.21
CA VAL A 109 0.06 12.40 5.91
C VAL A 109 1.30 12.61 6.76
N GLY A 110 1.71 11.53 7.42
CA GLY A 110 3.00 11.43 8.09
C GLY A 110 4.08 11.03 7.08
N LEU A 111 5.14 11.82 7.00
CA LEU A 111 6.29 11.59 6.12
C LEU A 111 7.56 11.33 6.92
N GLN A 112 8.37 10.38 6.45
CA GLN A 112 9.65 10.04 7.06
C GLN A 112 10.64 9.54 6.01
N GLU A 113 11.91 9.95 6.11
CA GLU A 113 12.99 9.29 5.38
C GLU A 113 13.22 7.88 5.94
N ILE A 114 13.51 6.93 5.06
CA ILE A 114 13.71 5.52 5.41
C ILE A 114 14.90 4.92 4.66
N ASP A 115 15.37 3.75 5.09
CA ASP A 115 16.37 3.00 4.34
C ASP A 115 15.74 2.38 3.08
N ARG A 116 16.21 2.79 1.90
CA ARG A 116 15.77 2.26 0.60
C ARG A 116 15.90 0.75 0.44
N ARG A 117 16.69 0.08 1.29
CA ARG A 117 16.86 -1.39 1.27
C ARG A 117 15.78 -2.12 2.06
N ARG A 118 14.98 -1.39 2.84
CA ARG A 118 13.98 -1.93 3.77
C ARG A 118 12.55 -1.52 3.42
N LEU A 119 12.29 -1.11 2.17
CA LEU A 119 10.96 -0.63 1.76
C LEU A 119 9.81 -1.57 2.14
N PRO A 120 9.85 -2.89 1.82
CA PRO A 120 8.74 -3.76 2.19
C PRO A 120 8.65 -3.92 3.70
N GLU A 121 9.76 -4.06 4.44
CA GLU A 121 9.71 -4.14 5.90
C GLU A 121 9.12 -2.89 6.53
N THR A 122 9.53 -1.70 6.09
CA THR A 122 9.06 -0.44 6.66
C THR A 122 7.58 -0.20 6.36
N LEU A 123 7.07 -0.65 5.21
CA LEU A 123 5.63 -0.69 4.98
C LEU A 123 4.92 -1.65 5.96
N ILE A 124 5.46 -2.84 6.15
CA ILE A 124 4.85 -3.88 7.00
C ILE A 124 4.87 -3.49 8.49
N GLU A 125 5.88 -2.74 8.92
CA GLU A 125 5.97 -2.14 10.26
C GLU A 125 4.82 -1.15 10.54
N GLN A 126 4.11 -0.65 9.52
CA GLN A 126 2.92 0.22 9.69
C GLN A 126 1.61 -0.55 9.84
N LEU A 127 1.62 -1.89 9.72
CA LEU A 127 0.42 -2.69 9.92
C LEU A 127 0.11 -2.85 11.42
N PRO A 128 -1.16 -3.14 11.79
CA PRO A 128 -1.50 -3.49 13.15
C PRO A 128 -0.62 -4.65 13.67
N PRO A 129 -0.20 -4.64 14.95
CA PRO A 129 0.73 -5.63 15.51
C PRO A 129 0.02 -6.96 15.81
N VAL A 130 -0.53 -7.60 14.77
CA VAL A 130 -1.21 -8.90 14.84
C VAL A 130 -0.21 -10.00 14.53
N PRO A 131 -0.05 -11.02 15.39
CA PRO A 131 0.87 -12.12 15.14
C PRO A 131 0.39 -12.97 13.95
N ALA A 132 1.33 -13.69 13.33
CA ALA A 132 0.99 -14.68 12.31
C ALA A 132 -0.01 -15.72 12.86
N GLY A 133 -0.95 -16.15 12.03
CA GLY A 133 -1.85 -17.22 12.38
C GLY A 133 -1.18 -18.59 12.50
N GLY A 134 -2.00 -19.61 12.78
CA GLY A 134 -1.54 -21.00 12.83
C GLY A 134 -1.41 -21.64 11.44
N GLY A 135 -0.58 -22.69 11.35
CA GLY A 135 -0.53 -23.57 10.17
C GLY A 135 0.73 -23.40 9.31
N ARG A 136 0.58 -23.57 7.99
CA ARG A 136 1.67 -23.43 7.01
C ARG A 136 1.13 -22.69 5.78
N LEU A 137 2.01 -22.06 4.99
CA LEU A 137 1.65 -21.61 3.65
C LEU A 137 1.13 -22.79 2.80
N ARG A 138 0.08 -22.53 2.02
CA ARG A 138 -0.50 -23.42 1.03
C ARG A 138 -0.42 -22.75 -0.32
N THR A 139 -0.22 -23.59 -1.32
CA THR A 139 -0.14 -23.19 -2.70
C THR A 139 -1.08 -24.09 -3.48
N ILE A 140 -2.01 -23.51 -4.21
CA ILE A 140 -3.04 -24.24 -4.94
C ILE A 140 -3.31 -23.59 -6.29
N ARG A 141 -3.70 -24.38 -7.29
CA ARG A 141 -4.08 -23.81 -8.59
C ARG A 141 -5.42 -23.08 -8.45
N ALA A 142 -5.53 -21.88 -9.03
CA ALA A 142 -6.73 -21.07 -8.92
C ALA A 142 -8.00 -21.82 -9.38
N TYR A 143 -7.90 -22.61 -10.45
CA TYR A 143 -9.03 -23.39 -10.96
C TYR A 143 -9.54 -24.44 -9.95
N GLU A 144 -8.68 -24.98 -9.07
CA GLU A 144 -9.09 -25.96 -8.05
C GLU A 144 -9.95 -25.30 -6.97
N LEU A 145 -9.64 -24.04 -6.63
CA LEU A 145 -10.42 -23.24 -5.69
C LEU A 145 -11.77 -22.82 -6.31
N GLU A 146 -11.78 -22.41 -7.58
CA GLU A 146 -13.02 -22.07 -8.30
C GLU A 146 -13.97 -23.28 -8.44
N GLU A 147 -13.44 -24.47 -8.73
CA GLU A 147 -14.21 -25.71 -8.77
C GLU A 147 -14.78 -26.06 -7.40
N ALA A 148 -14.03 -25.84 -6.32
CA ALA A 148 -14.52 -26.03 -4.96
C ALA A 148 -15.64 -25.04 -4.61
N ALA A 149 -15.48 -23.75 -4.95
CA ALA A 149 -16.49 -22.72 -4.71
C ALA A 149 -17.80 -23.01 -5.46
N ARG A 150 -17.73 -23.49 -6.71
CA ARG A 150 -18.90 -23.85 -7.53
C ARG A 150 -19.69 -25.05 -6.98
N ARG A 151 -19.04 -25.98 -6.29
CA ARG A 151 -19.71 -27.16 -5.70
C ARG A 151 -20.49 -26.85 -4.42
N GLY A 152 -20.21 -25.71 -3.78
CA GLY A 152 -20.87 -25.30 -2.54
C GLY A 152 -20.41 -26.07 -1.29
N PRO A 153 -20.72 -25.53 -0.09
CA PRO A 153 -20.24 -26.07 1.19
C PRO A 153 -20.80 -27.45 1.56
N ASP A 154 -21.86 -27.91 0.88
CA ASP A 154 -22.59 -29.16 1.21
C ASP A 154 -21.93 -30.44 0.67
N THR A 155 -20.77 -30.32 -0.01
CA THR A 155 -20.10 -31.46 -0.62
C THR A 155 -19.21 -32.19 0.40
N HIS A 156 -19.60 -33.41 0.79
CA HIS A 156 -18.95 -34.26 1.79
C HIS A 156 -17.51 -34.73 1.45
N SER A 157 -16.83 -34.13 0.47
CA SER A 157 -15.44 -34.51 0.13
C SER A 157 -14.69 -33.38 -0.58
N LEU A 158 -14.55 -32.23 0.09
CA LEU A 158 -13.49 -31.31 -0.30
C LEU A 158 -12.13 -31.93 0.04
N PRO A 159 -11.11 -31.82 -0.83
CA PRO A 159 -9.75 -32.19 -0.46
C PRO A 159 -9.35 -31.50 0.85
N PRO A 160 -8.60 -32.15 1.77
CA PRO A 160 -8.28 -31.57 3.09
C PRO A 160 -7.68 -30.16 3.01
N VAL A 161 -6.82 -29.90 2.02
CA VAL A 161 -6.24 -28.56 1.78
C VAL A 161 -7.29 -27.49 1.44
N ILE A 162 -8.32 -27.85 0.68
CA ILE A 162 -9.42 -26.94 0.33
C ILE A 162 -10.31 -26.73 1.56
N ALA A 163 -10.63 -27.78 2.30
CA ALA A 163 -11.44 -27.67 3.52
C ALA A 163 -10.78 -26.74 4.55
N ASP A 164 -9.46 -26.87 4.74
CA ASP A 164 -8.68 -25.98 5.60
C ASP A 164 -8.77 -24.51 5.12
N ILE A 165 -8.60 -24.26 3.82
CA ILE A 165 -8.72 -22.91 3.22
C ILE A 165 -10.13 -22.34 3.41
N VAL A 166 -11.17 -23.13 3.15
CA VAL A 166 -12.57 -22.73 3.35
C VAL A 166 -12.82 -22.36 4.82
N SER A 167 -12.30 -23.14 5.76
CA SER A 167 -12.43 -22.87 7.19
C SER A 167 -11.76 -21.56 7.61
N LEU A 168 -10.67 -21.17 6.93
CA LEU A 168 -9.96 -19.93 7.17
C LEU A 168 -10.72 -18.72 6.62
N VAL A 169 -11.22 -18.79 5.38
CA VAL A 169 -11.94 -17.66 4.76
C VAL A 169 -13.31 -17.38 5.38
N GLN A 170 -13.86 -18.33 6.13
CA GLN A 170 -15.12 -18.16 6.89
C GLN A 170 -14.92 -17.51 8.27
N ARG A 171 -13.67 -17.26 8.67
CA ARG A 171 -13.37 -16.65 9.97
C ARG A 171 -13.85 -15.19 10.02
N PRO A 172 -14.28 -14.70 11.19
CA PRO A 172 -14.48 -13.28 11.41
C PRO A 172 -13.18 -12.52 11.13
N VAL A 173 -13.28 -11.44 10.35
CA VAL A 173 -12.18 -10.55 10.02
C VAL A 173 -12.31 -9.28 10.85
N GLU A 174 -11.31 -8.99 11.67
CA GLU A 174 -11.25 -7.80 12.55
C GLU A 174 -10.48 -6.65 11.90
N GLY A 175 -9.63 -6.97 10.92
CA GLY A 175 -8.90 -6.01 10.10
C GLY A 175 -8.42 -6.67 8.82
N SER A 176 -8.17 -5.88 7.79
CA SER A 176 -7.69 -6.39 6.51
C SER A 176 -6.92 -5.34 5.75
N GLY A 177 -6.32 -5.72 4.65
CA GLY A 177 -5.74 -4.74 3.74
C GLY A 177 -5.28 -5.35 2.44
N GLU A 178 -4.97 -4.44 1.52
CA GLU A 178 -4.44 -4.75 0.21
C GLU A 178 -3.07 -4.10 0.06
N LEU A 179 -2.09 -4.89 -0.34
CA LEU A 179 -0.71 -4.50 -0.51
C LEU A 179 -0.30 -4.72 -1.97
N TYR A 180 0.29 -3.69 -2.55
CA TYR A 180 0.70 -3.61 -3.92
C TYR A 180 2.19 -3.33 -3.99
N VAL A 181 2.78 -3.69 -5.13
CA VAL A 181 4.12 -3.29 -5.50
C VAL A 181 4.09 -2.74 -6.92
N GLY A 182 4.78 -1.62 -7.11
CA GLY A 182 4.97 -0.97 -8.39
C GLY A 182 6.44 -0.67 -8.63
N LYS A 183 6.83 -0.62 -9.90
CA LYS A 183 8.13 -0.09 -10.31
C LYS A 183 8.02 0.59 -11.67
N ARG A 184 9.04 1.36 -12.02
CA ARG A 184 9.21 1.88 -13.38
C ARG A 184 10.22 1.02 -14.12
N ASP A 185 9.88 0.66 -15.36
CA ASP A 185 10.78 -0.04 -16.25
C ASP A 185 11.90 0.89 -16.78
N GLU A 186 12.83 0.34 -17.54
CA GLU A 186 13.97 1.10 -18.11
C GLU A 186 13.55 2.28 -19.00
N VAL A 187 12.34 2.26 -19.58
CA VAL A 187 11.79 3.35 -20.40
C VAL A 187 10.90 4.31 -19.60
N GLY A 188 10.82 4.13 -18.28
CA GLY A 188 10.10 4.98 -17.33
C GLY A 188 8.60 4.70 -17.24
N ARG A 189 8.10 3.65 -17.90
CA ARG A 189 6.71 3.23 -17.80
C ARG A 189 6.47 2.59 -16.44
N HIS A 190 5.41 3.01 -15.79
CA HIS A 190 4.97 2.43 -14.53
C HIS A 190 4.29 1.09 -14.77
N VAL A 191 4.72 0.08 -14.02
CA VAL A 191 4.15 -1.25 -13.96
C VAL A 191 3.90 -1.60 -12.50
N ALA A 192 2.69 -2.05 -12.20
CA ALA A 192 2.30 -2.49 -10.86
C ALA A 192 1.58 -3.83 -10.96
N VAL A 193 1.51 -4.51 -9.84
CA VAL A 193 0.74 -5.75 -9.72
C VAL A 193 -0.72 -5.45 -9.97
N GLU A 194 -1.37 -6.26 -10.81
CA GLU A 194 -2.81 -6.14 -11.07
C GLU A 194 -3.59 -6.70 -9.88
N ASP A 195 -3.20 -7.88 -9.39
CA ASP A 195 -3.77 -8.51 -8.22
C ASP A 195 -2.93 -8.19 -6.97
N PRO A 196 -3.50 -7.55 -5.94
CA PRO A 196 -2.77 -7.26 -4.71
C PRO A 196 -2.50 -8.51 -3.89
N LEU A 197 -1.55 -8.37 -2.98
CA LEU A 197 -1.47 -9.22 -1.81
C LEU A 197 -2.51 -8.77 -0.79
N HIS A 198 -3.38 -9.66 -0.38
CA HIS A 198 -4.34 -9.43 0.69
C HIS A 198 -3.79 -9.93 2.01
N PHE A 199 -4.08 -9.24 3.10
CA PHE A 199 -4.01 -9.82 4.44
C PHE A 199 -5.35 -9.68 5.16
N ALA A 200 -5.60 -10.63 6.06
CA ALA A 200 -6.75 -10.62 6.93
C ALA A 200 -6.31 -10.95 8.37
N ASP A 201 -6.69 -10.07 9.28
CA ASP A 201 -6.53 -10.24 10.72
C ASP A 201 -7.79 -10.91 11.26
N THR A 202 -7.61 -12.11 11.80
CA THR A 202 -8.68 -12.96 12.32
C THR A 202 -8.52 -13.16 13.82
N ASP A 203 -9.52 -13.78 14.45
CA ASP A 203 -9.43 -14.28 15.84
C ASP A 203 -8.26 -15.25 16.08
N TRP A 204 -7.66 -15.79 15.01
CA TRP A 204 -6.55 -16.73 15.04
C TRP A 204 -5.20 -16.13 14.64
N GLY A 205 -5.13 -14.82 14.41
CA GLY A 205 -3.95 -14.12 13.90
C GLY A 205 -4.08 -13.71 12.43
N ARG A 206 -2.97 -13.21 11.87
CA ARG A 206 -2.90 -12.69 10.51
C ARG A 206 -2.61 -13.79 9.49
N TYR A 207 -3.34 -13.74 8.39
CA TYR A 207 -3.12 -14.58 7.21
C TYR A 207 -2.96 -13.70 5.97
N LEU A 208 -2.18 -14.17 5.01
CA LEU A 208 -2.02 -13.54 3.71
C LEU A 208 -2.64 -14.41 2.62
N SER A 209 -3.06 -13.78 1.53
CA SER A 209 -3.31 -14.45 0.26
C SER A 209 -2.84 -13.60 -0.91
N TYR A 210 -2.28 -14.24 -1.94
CA TYR A 210 -1.92 -13.57 -3.20
C TYR A 210 -1.89 -14.59 -4.34
N THR A 211 -2.03 -14.09 -5.57
CA THR A 211 -2.01 -14.91 -6.77
C THR A 211 -0.77 -14.58 -7.59
N THR A 212 -0.15 -15.63 -8.15
CA THR A 212 0.95 -15.50 -9.12
C THR A 212 0.60 -16.20 -10.41
N GLY A 213 1.07 -15.67 -11.54
CA GLY A 213 0.72 -16.18 -12.87
C GLY A 213 -0.69 -15.77 -13.29
N HIS A 214 -1.14 -16.26 -14.45
CA HIS A 214 -2.42 -15.84 -15.04
C HIS A 214 -3.17 -17.03 -15.64
N GLY A 215 -4.50 -16.88 -15.74
CA GLY A 215 -5.38 -17.87 -16.37
C GLY A 215 -5.27 -19.26 -15.73
N LYS A 216 -5.11 -20.30 -16.55
CA LYS A 216 -5.05 -21.70 -16.08
C LYS A 216 -3.80 -22.01 -15.26
N ASP A 217 -2.76 -21.19 -15.37
CA ASP A 217 -1.53 -21.33 -14.62
C ASP A 217 -1.49 -20.47 -13.35
N ALA A 218 -2.56 -19.72 -13.05
CA ALA A 218 -2.66 -18.95 -11.83
C ALA A 218 -2.57 -19.86 -10.60
N VAL A 219 -1.74 -19.43 -9.65
CA VAL A 219 -1.46 -20.12 -8.40
C VAL A 219 -1.80 -19.19 -7.26
N VAL A 220 -2.69 -19.64 -6.38
CA VAL A 220 -3.07 -18.95 -5.16
C VAL A 220 -2.18 -19.44 -4.03
N HIS A 221 -1.55 -18.49 -3.33
CA HIS A 221 -0.80 -18.70 -2.11
C HIS A 221 -1.65 -18.19 -0.95
N ILE A 222 -1.81 -18.99 0.09
CA ILE A 222 -2.59 -18.62 1.29
C ILE A 222 -1.98 -19.24 2.54
N GLY A 223 -1.83 -18.47 3.61
CA GLY A 223 -1.23 -18.99 4.83
C GLY A 223 -1.02 -17.95 5.92
N PRO A 224 -0.48 -18.37 7.08
CA PRO A 224 -0.18 -17.46 8.18
C PRO A 224 0.90 -16.46 7.76
N ALA A 225 0.79 -15.24 8.28
CA ALA A 225 1.56 -14.11 7.79
C ALA A 225 2.09 -13.24 8.93
N GLY A 226 3.37 -13.41 9.25
CA GLY A 226 4.12 -12.49 10.09
C GLY A 226 4.80 -11.40 9.25
N PRO A 227 5.57 -10.51 9.90
CA PRO A 227 6.26 -9.43 9.18
C PRO A 227 7.19 -9.93 8.07
N SER A 228 7.92 -11.02 8.32
CA SER A 228 8.83 -11.61 7.34
C SER A 228 8.09 -12.25 6.16
N GLU A 229 7.03 -13.01 6.41
CA GLU A 229 6.25 -13.66 5.36
C GLU A 229 5.60 -12.63 4.41
N LEU A 230 5.10 -11.51 4.95
CA LEU A 230 4.51 -10.44 4.14
C LEU A 230 5.58 -9.73 3.30
N ALA A 231 6.72 -9.37 3.91
CA ALA A 231 7.81 -8.72 3.19
C ALA A 231 8.39 -9.61 2.09
N ASP A 232 8.54 -10.91 2.34
CA ASP A 232 9.04 -11.88 1.37
C ASP A 232 8.02 -12.12 0.23
N ALA A 233 6.73 -12.16 0.54
CA ALA A 233 5.69 -12.25 -0.48
C ALA A 233 5.67 -11.00 -1.37
N LEU A 234 5.78 -9.79 -0.80
CA LEU A 234 5.90 -8.55 -1.59
C LEU A 234 7.12 -8.54 -2.51
N ARG A 235 8.27 -9.02 -2.03
CA ARG A 235 9.47 -9.17 -2.87
C ARG A 235 9.28 -10.21 -3.97
N HIS A 236 8.65 -11.32 -3.65
CA HIS A 236 8.37 -12.38 -4.62
C HIS A 236 7.53 -11.83 -5.78
N VAL A 237 6.45 -11.12 -5.46
CA VAL A 237 5.58 -10.49 -6.48
C VAL A 237 6.30 -9.33 -7.20
N SER A 238 7.15 -8.57 -6.51
CA SER A 238 8.01 -7.55 -7.15
C SER A 238 8.91 -8.15 -8.24
N GLY A 239 9.43 -9.35 -7.98
CA GLY A 239 10.27 -10.12 -8.90
C GLY A 239 9.52 -10.63 -10.14
N THR A 240 8.19 -10.69 -10.12
CA THR A 240 7.38 -11.08 -11.29
C THR A 240 7.07 -9.92 -12.23
N LEU A 241 7.26 -8.67 -11.79
CA LEU A 241 7.04 -7.49 -12.64
C LEU A 241 8.16 -7.37 -13.71
N PRO A 242 7.82 -6.95 -14.94
CA PRO A 242 8.82 -6.72 -15.98
C PRO A 242 9.82 -5.65 -15.55
N GLY A 243 11.10 -5.86 -15.87
CA GLY A 243 12.19 -4.90 -15.61
C GLY A 243 12.18 -3.72 -16.56
#